data_AF-A0A1Y0HLU1-F1
#
_entry.id   AF-A0A1Y0HLU1-F1
#
_cell.length_a   1.000
_cell.length_b   1.000
_cell.length_c   1.000
_cell.angle_alpha   90.00
_cell.angle_beta   90.00
_cell.angle_gamma   90.00
#
_symmetry.space_group_name_H-M   'P 1'
#
loop_
_entity.id
_entity.type
_entity.pdbx_description
1 polymer ?
#
loop_
_entity_poly.entity_id
_entity_poly.type
_entity_poly.pdbx_seq_one_letter_code
_entity_poly.pdbx_strand_id
1 'polypeptide(L)'
;MKQYLFALCSCLFLLSGCAQKEFTQNAPELPQAKDDAPKRQEIVTNALKHQGKKDGLDCSGFVSLVNKESTEPFFTPAELNGYFEDTRRSLAIYNLLETQKRTYQDKPRVGDLIFFANTVKKYSKSKSDDNITHIGIVTQIDPDETVYFIHHTKGKNLISQMNLNYPTVAMYNNKVVNSYMEKCSKDENHKMLSTCIF
;
A
#
# COMPACT_ATOMS: atom_id res chain seq x y z
N MET A 1 12.64 19.58 -98.62
CA MET A 1 13.96 20.24 -98.49
C MET A 1 14.05 20.89 -97.11
N LYS A 2 15.17 20.63 -96.42
CA LYS A 2 15.71 21.30 -95.20
C LYS A 2 14.84 21.21 -93.93
N GLN A 3 15.17 20.36 -92.96
CA GLN A 3 16.34 20.36 -92.03
C GLN A 3 16.10 21.18 -90.76
N TYR A 4 16.03 20.43 -89.65
CA TYR A 4 16.47 20.69 -88.28
C TYR A 4 16.11 22.02 -87.59
N LEU A 5 15.48 21.93 -86.41
CA LEU A 5 16.20 22.31 -85.19
C LEU A 5 15.57 21.65 -83.95
N PHE A 6 16.43 20.95 -83.22
CA PHE A 6 16.24 20.46 -81.86
C PHE A 6 15.88 21.61 -80.92
N ALA A 7 14.83 21.45 -80.11
CA ALA A 7 14.68 22.17 -78.85
C ALA A 7 14.37 21.16 -77.76
N LEU A 8 15.43 20.81 -77.03
CA LEU A 8 15.43 19.97 -75.85
C LEU A 8 14.69 20.73 -74.73
N CYS A 9 13.41 20.45 -74.53
CA CYS A 9 12.67 21.02 -73.41
C CYS A 9 12.91 20.15 -72.18
N SER A 10 13.96 20.49 -71.43
CA SER A 10 14.22 19.92 -70.10
C SER A 10 13.10 20.34 -69.15
N CYS A 11 12.08 19.49 -69.00
CA CYS A 11 11.14 19.58 -67.90
C CYS A 11 11.88 19.28 -66.60
N LEU A 12 12.29 20.31 -65.87
CA LEU A 12 12.63 20.20 -64.46
C LEU A 12 11.40 19.65 -63.72
N PHE A 13 11.40 18.35 -63.43
CA PHE A 13 10.53 17.80 -62.40
C PHE A 13 11.01 18.34 -61.06
N LEU A 14 10.32 19.37 -60.55
CA LEU A 14 10.39 19.76 -59.15
C LEU A 14 9.77 18.62 -58.33
N LEU A 15 10.57 17.62 -58.01
CA LEU A 15 10.25 16.64 -56.98
C LEU A 15 10.27 17.40 -55.64
N SER A 16 9.10 17.87 -55.22
CA SER A 16 8.84 18.29 -53.85
C SER A 16 9.07 17.07 -52.95
N GLY A 17 10.29 16.93 -52.44
CA GLY A 17 10.63 15.94 -51.44
C GLY A 17 9.91 16.28 -50.13
N CYS A 18 8.82 15.58 -49.85
CA CYS A 18 8.29 15.50 -48.49
C CYS A 18 9.31 14.72 -47.66
N ALA A 19 10.19 15.43 -46.95
CA ALA A 19 10.98 14.84 -45.87
C ALA A 19 10.02 14.50 -44.72
N GLN A 20 9.39 13.33 -44.78
CA GLN A 20 8.74 12.75 -43.61
C GLN A 20 9.85 12.41 -42.61
N LYS A 21 9.99 13.29 -41.62
CA LYS A 21 10.73 13.03 -40.39
C LYS A 21 10.09 11.80 -39.75
N GLU A 22 10.73 10.63 -39.90
CA GLU A 22 10.38 9.47 -39.11
C GLU A 22 10.49 9.86 -37.64
N PHE A 23 9.34 10.00 -37.01
CA PHE A 23 9.26 10.17 -35.58
C PHE A 23 9.49 8.79 -34.98
N THR A 24 10.77 8.40 -34.83
CA THR A 24 11.14 7.27 -34.00
C THR A 24 10.67 7.59 -32.58
N GLN A 25 9.47 7.13 -32.24
CA GLN A 25 8.98 7.09 -30.87
C GLN A 25 9.80 6.06 -30.10
N ASN A 26 11.04 6.40 -29.76
CA ASN A 26 11.63 5.84 -28.57
C ASN A 26 11.03 6.64 -27.41
N ALA A 27 9.83 6.22 -27.00
CA ALA A 27 9.31 6.61 -25.70
C ALA A 27 10.40 6.27 -24.67
N PRO A 28 10.74 7.19 -23.73
CA PRO A 28 11.62 6.84 -22.64
C PRO A 28 11.05 5.59 -21.97
N GLU A 29 11.84 4.53 -21.91
CA GLU A 29 11.49 3.33 -21.17
C GLU A 29 11.27 3.79 -19.72
N LEU A 30 10.01 3.85 -19.28
CA LEU A 30 9.67 4.13 -17.90
C LEU A 30 10.49 3.16 -17.05
N PRO A 31 11.18 3.62 -15.99
CA PRO A 31 11.90 2.71 -15.11
C PRO A 31 10.94 1.61 -14.69
N GLN A 32 11.16 0.38 -15.19
CA GLN A 32 10.36 -0.77 -14.77
C GLN A 32 10.52 -0.84 -13.25
N ALA A 33 9.39 -0.74 -12.53
CA ALA A 33 9.37 -0.86 -11.09
C ALA A 33 10.06 -2.18 -10.74
N LYS A 34 11.20 -2.11 -10.04
CA LYS A 34 11.95 -3.29 -9.63
C LYS A 34 11.00 -4.20 -8.84
N ASP A 35 10.92 -5.47 -9.21
CA ASP A 35 10.11 -6.44 -8.49
C ASP A 35 10.62 -6.54 -7.04
N ASP A 36 9.80 -6.05 -6.12
CA ASP A 36 10.03 -6.02 -4.68
C ASP A 36 9.22 -7.10 -3.94
N ALA A 37 8.61 -8.04 -4.68
CA ALA A 37 7.92 -9.19 -4.11
C ALA A 37 8.80 -10.05 -3.18
N PRO A 38 10.09 -10.33 -3.49
CA PRO A 38 10.95 -11.08 -2.57
C PRO A 38 11.12 -10.39 -1.21
N LYS A 39 11.29 -9.06 -1.22
CA LYS A 39 11.43 -8.25 0.01
C LYS A 39 10.13 -8.22 0.81
N ARG A 40 8.98 -8.12 0.14
CA ARG A 40 7.66 -8.24 0.78
C ARG A 40 7.45 -9.62 1.41
N GLN A 41 7.85 -10.67 0.71
CA GLN A 41 7.72 -12.03 1.20
C GLN A 41 8.59 -12.25 2.44
N GLU A 42 9.80 -11.69 2.49
CA GLU A 42 10.66 -11.69 3.68
C GLU A 42 9.98 -11.04 4.88
N ILE A 43 9.37 -9.86 4.69
CA ILE A 43 8.61 -9.15 5.74
C ILE A 43 7.51 -10.06 6.30
N VAL A 44 6.73 -10.70 5.43
CA VAL A 44 5.65 -11.60 5.86
C VAL A 44 6.21 -12.84 6.56
N THR A 45 7.28 -13.44 6.05
CA THR A 45 7.92 -14.58 6.69
C THR A 45 8.41 -14.22 8.10
N ASN A 46 9.04 -13.06 8.28
CA ASN A 46 9.47 -12.58 9.59
C ASN A 46 8.27 -12.31 10.52
N ALA A 47 7.22 -11.66 10.01
CA ALA A 47 6.00 -11.42 10.77
C ALA A 47 5.36 -12.73 11.29
N LEU A 48 5.23 -13.74 10.42
CA LEU A 48 4.60 -15.02 10.75
C LEU A 48 5.42 -15.87 11.75
N LYS A 49 6.74 -15.66 11.87
CA LYS A 49 7.55 -16.30 12.94
C LYS A 49 7.05 -15.94 14.34
N HIS A 50 6.35 -14.81 14.48
CA HIS A 50 5.83 -14.33 15.75
C HIS A 50 4.34 -14.62 15.95
N GLN A 51 3.67 -15.30 15.02
CA GLN A 51 2.26 -15.64 15.16
C GLN A 51 2.01 -16.41 16.46
N GLY A 52 1.01 -15.96 17.22
CA GLY A 52 0.63 -16.51 18.52
C GLY A 52 1.52 -16.10 19.69
N LYS A 53 2.67 -15.45 19.45
CA LYS A 53 3.63 -15.02 20.49
C LYS A 53 3.30 -13.63 21.03
N LYS A 54 3.94 -13.26 22.14
CA LYS A 54 3.80 -11.94 22.80
C LYS A 54 4.86 -10.92 22.38
N ASP A 55 5.70 -11.29 21.42
CA ASP A 55 6.81 -10.45 20.96
C ASP A 55 6.28 -9.11 20.41
N GLY A 56 7.04 -8.03 20.65
CA GLY A 56 6.66 -6.67 20.26
C GLY A 56 5.81 -5.90 21.27
N LEU A 57 5.17 -6.57 22.24
CA LEU A 57 4.38 -6.02 23.37
C LEU A 57 3.13 -5.20 23.02
N ASP A 58 3.13 -4.47 21.91
CA ASP A 58 2.00 -3.70 21.37
C ASP A 58 1.98 -3.77 19.83
N CYS A 59 0.94 -3.21 19.19
CA CYS A 59 0.77 -3.29 17.74
C CYS A 59 1.91 -2.66 16.95
N SER A 60 2.36 -1.48 17.38
CA SER A 60 3.46 -0.76 16.77
C SER A 60 4.83 -1.34 17.13
N GLY A 61 5.00 -1.89 18.33
CA GLY A 61 6.22 -2.57 18.76
C GLY A 61 6.42 -3.90 18.05
N PHE A 62 5.33 -4.61 17.73
CA PHE A 62 5.37 -5.76 16.82
C PHE A 62 5.82 -5.35 15.41
N VAL A 63 5.28 -4.26 14.85
CA VAL A 63 5.75 -3.75 13.55
C VAL A 63 7.21 -3.32 13.62
N SER A 64 7.65 -2.65 14.68
CA SER A 64 9.06 -2.29 14.87
C SER A 64 9.99 -3.49 14.94
N LEU A 65 9.56 -4.59 15.60
CA LEU A 65 10.30 -5.84 15.64
C LEU A 65 10.48 -6.42 14.24
N VAL A 66 9.38 -6.59 13.49
CA VAL A 66 9.44 -7.13 12.12
C VAL A 66 10.21 -6.22 11.18
N ASN A 67 10.06 -4.90 11.32
CA ASN A 67 10.82 -3.91 10.56
C ASN A 67 12.32 -4.13 10.77
N LYS A 68 12.78 -4.27 12.01
CA LYS A 68 14.20 -4.54 12.31
C LYS A 68 14.67 -5.87 11.74
N GLU A 69 13.89 -6.93 11.87
CA GLU A 69 14.22 -8.26 11.35
C GLU A 69 14.28 -8.32 9.82
N SER A 70 13.58 -7.40 9.14
CA SER A 70 13.48 -7.33 7.68
C SER A 70 14.38 -6.26 7.07
N THR A 71 15.43 -5.84 7.78
CA THR A 71 16.38 -4.80 7.35
C THR A 71 15.71 -3.45 7.11
N GLU A 72 14.84 -3.06 8.06
CA GLU A 72 14.22 -1.73 8.18
C GLU A 72 13.54 -1.22 6.90
N PRO A 73 12.62 -1.99 6.29
CA PRO A 73 12.01 -1.63 5.02
C PRO A 73 11.04 -0.44 5.12
N PHE A 74 10.54 -0.14 6.32
CA PHE A 74 9.55 0.92 6.53
C PHE A 74 10.20 2.20 7.04
N PHE A 75 11.05 2.09 8.06
CA PHE A 75 11.67 3.24 8.72
C PHE A 75 12.91 2.82 9.49
N THR A 76 13.83 3.75 9.71
CA THR A 76 14.87 3.64 10.73
C THR A 76 14.41 4.30 12.04
N PRO A 77 14.93 3.89 13.21
CA PRO A 77 14.63 4.57 14.48
C PRO A 77 15.00 6.06 14.47
N ALA A 78 16.06 6.44 13.75
CA ALA A 78 16.51 7.82 13.65
C ALA A 78 15.51 8.69 12.88
N GLU A 79 14.98 8.20 11.75
CA GLU A 79 13.95 8.91 10.99
C GLU A 79 12.66 9.06 11.80
N LEU A 80 12.23 7.99 12.47
CA LEU A 80 10.94 7.95 13.16
C LEU A 80 10.84 8.97 14.31
N ASN A 81 11.95 9.26 14.98
CA ASN A 81 11.98 10.20 16.12
C ASN A 81 11.44 11.59 15.78
N GLY A 82 11.56 12.04 14.53
CA GLY A 82 11.08 13.35 14.09
C GLY A 82 9.56 13.44 13.88
N TYR A 83 8.82 12.33 13.96
CA TYR A 83 7.41 12.25 13.57
C TYR A 83 6.45 11.91 14.71
N PHE A 84 6.95 11.84 15.95
CA PHE A 84 6.09 11.66 17.13
C PHE A 84 5.38 12.97 17.48
N GLU A 85 4.04 12.96 17.42
CA GLU A 85 3.19 14.02 17.98
C GLU A 85 2.81 13.74 19.44
N ASP A 86 2.68 12.46 19.78
CA ASP A 86 2.43 11.97 21.14
C ASP A 86 3.09 10.59 21.34
N THR A 87 2.64 9.82 22.34
CA THR A 87 3.22 8.50 22.64
C THR A 87 2.87 7.39 21.63
N ARG A 88 2.00 7.65 20.65
CA ARG A 88 1.54 6.67 19.65
C ARG A 88 2.54 6.52 18.52
N ARG A 89 3.34 5.47 18.59
CA ARG A 89 4.27 5.08 17.53
C ARG A 89 3.58 4.72 16.21
N SER A 90 2.37 4.16 16.24
CA SER A 90 1.61 3.90 15.00
C SER A 90 1.31 5.18 14.21
N LEU A 91 0.96 6.27 14.90
CA LEU A 91 0.80 7.59 14.29
C LEU A 91 2.13 8.14 13.77
N ALA A 92 3.21 8.02 14.55
CA ALA A 92 4.53 8.47 14.10
C ALA A 92 5.00 7.74 12.83
N ILE A 93 4.75 6.42 12.73
CA ILE A 93 5.08 5.63 11.53
C ILE A 93 4.24 6.11 10.34
N TYR A 94 2.94 6.33 10.55
CA TYR A 94 2.06 6.85 9.51
C TYR A 94 2.54 8.21 8.98
N ASN A 95 2.77 9.17 9.88
CA ASN A 95 3.21 10.53 9.53
C ASN A 95 4.52 10.55 8.72
N LEU A 96 5.48 9.68 9.11
CA LEU A 96 6.72 9.51 8.37
C LEU A 96 6.47 8.99 6.94
N LEU A 97 5.68 7.92 6.81
CA LEU A 97 5.39 7.31 5.51
C LEU A 97 4.56 8.23 4.62
N GLU A 98 3.62 8.98 5.18
CA GLU A 98 2.83 9.98 4.48
C GLU A 98 3.73 11.11 3.93
N THR A 99 4.63 11.62 4.76
CA THR A 99 5.62 12.64 4.34
C THR A 99 6.52 12.14 3.22
N GLN A 100 6.86 10.85 3.24
CA GLN A 100 7.61 10.17 2.18
C GLN A 100 6.75 9.80 0.95
N LYS A 101 5.44 10.08 0.95
CA LYS A 101 4.45 9.69 -0.09
C LYS A 101 4.40 8.17 -0.32
N ARG A 102 4.46 7.41 0.77
CA ARG A 102 4.45 5.95 0.80
C ARG A 102 3.15 5.36 1.35
N THR A 103 2.13 6.19 1.55
CA THR A 103 0.77 5.79 1.93
C THR A 103 -0.16 5.87 0.72
N TYR A 104 -1.20 5.03 0.71
CA TYR A 104 -2.23 4.99 -0.32
C TYR A 104 -3.55 4.42 0.23
N GLN A 105 -4.64 4.65 -0.48
CA GLN A 105 -5.95 4.08 -0.16
C GLN A 105 -6.42 3.03 -1.18
N ASP A 106 -5.56 2.71 -2.15
CA ASP A 106 -5.81 1.70 -3.17
C ASP A 106 -5.68 0.27 -2.62
N LYS A 107 -5.78 -0.73 -3.50
CA LYS A 107 -5.63 -2.13 -3.12
C LYS A 107 -4.27 -2.39 -2.46
N PRO A 108 -4.22 -3.01 -1.27
CA PRO A 108 -2.97 -3.36 -0.64
C PRO A 108 -2.23 -4.43 -1.43
N ARG A 109 -0.97 -4.61 -1.05
CA ARG A 109 -0.12 -5.73 -1.42
C ARG A 109 0.30 -6.48 -0.17
N VAL A 110 0.62 -7.75 -0.34
CA VAL A 110 1.23 -8.57 0.70
C VAL A 110 2.53 -7.91 1.18
N GLY A 111 2.75 -7.83 2.49
CA GLY A 111 3.90 -7.17 3.11
C GLY A 111 3.75 -5.66 3.34
N ASP A 112 2.66 -5.04 2.90
CA ASP A 112 2.38 -3.65 3.24
C ASP A 112 1.99 -3.50 4.72
N LEU A 113 2.17 -2.29 5.24
CA LEU A 113 1.57 -1.91 6.51
C LEU A 113 0.09 -1.61 6.27
N ILE A 114 -0.71 -1.79 7.32
CA ILE A 114 -2.10 -1.38 7.33
C ILE A 114 -2.36 -0.60 8.61
N PHE A 115 -2.93 0.59 8.46
CA PHE A 115 -3.23 1.52 9.53
C PHE A 115 -4.73 1.60 9.77
N PHE A 116 -5.11 1.74 11.03
CA PHE A 116 -6.49 1.88 11.43
C PHE A 116 -6.66 3.09 12.35
N ALA A 117 -7.69 3.87 12.07
CA ALA A 117 -8.07 5.00 12.90
C ALA A 117 -9.12 4.62 13.95
N ASN A 118 -9.11 5.33 15.08
CA ASN A 118 -10.17 5.29 16.10
C ASN A 118 -10.48 3.90 16.69
N THR A 119 -9.53 2.98 16.66
CA THR A 119 -9.71 1.61 17.14
C THR A 119 -9.57 1.45 18.64
N VAL A 120 -9.06 2.45 19.37
CA VAL A 120 -8.94 2.39 20.83
C VAL A 120 -10.05 3.16 21.52
N LYS A 121 -10.60 2.64 22.64
CA LYS A 121 -11.72 3.25 23.38
C LYS A 121 -11.61 4.76 23.64
N LYS A 122 -10.41 5.29 23.92
CA LYS A 122 -10.18 6.73 24.13
C LYS A 122 -10.60 7.58 22.93
N TYR A 123 -10.49 7.00 21.73
CA TYR A 123 -10.61 7.67 20.45
C TYR A 123 -11.76 7.13 19.57
N SER A 124 -12.48 6.08 20.00
CA SER A 124 -13.52 5.44 19.19
C SER A 124 -14.72 6.32 18.84
N LYS A 125 -14.90 7.44 19.54
CA LYS A 125 -15.93 8.45 19.23
C LYS A 125 -15.47 9.52 18.24
N SER A 126 -14.17 9.55 17.92
CA SER A 126 -13.64 10.45 16.91
C SER A 126 -14.12 10.02 15.53
N LYS A 127 -14.39 11.00 14.67
CA LYS A 127 -14.72 10.80 13.25
C LYS A 127 -13.55 11.13 12.33
N SER A 128 -12.37 11.39 12.90
CA SER A 128 -11.17 11.75 12.15
C SER A 128 -10.50 10.51 11.62
N ASP A 129 -10.37 10.39 10.31
CA ASP A 129 -9.62 9.29 9.68
C ASP A 129 -8.10 9.44 9.89
N ASP A 130 -7.64 10.66 10.18
CA ASP A 130 -6.23 10.96 10.48
C ASP A 130 -5.80 10.49 11.89
N ASN A 131 -6.75 10.05 12.71
CA ASN A 131 -6.46 9.65 14.08
C ASN A 131 -6.01 8.19 14.15
N ILE A 132 -4.80 7.93 13.65
CA ILE A 132 -4.19 6.60 13.62
C ILE A 132 -3.96 6.09 15.04
N THR A 133 -4.48 4.89 15.31
CA THR A 133 -4.42 4.27 16.65
C THR A 133 -3.94 2.83 16.62
N HIS A 134 -3.92 2.18 15.46
CA HIS A 134 -3.51 0.79 15.36
C HIS A 134 -2.87 0.49 14.01
N ILE A 135 -2.02 -0.53 13.98
CA ILE A 135 -1.22 -0.91 12.82
C ILE A 135 -1.08 -2.44 12.73
N GLY A 136 -0.92 -2.97 11.52
CA GLY A 136 -0.60 -4.37 11.24
C GLY A 136 0.21 -4.53 9.94
N ILE A 137 0.48 -5.78 9.57
CA ILE A 137 1.20 -6.16 8.35
C ILE A 137 0.31 -7.07 7.51
N VAL A 138 0.10 -6.75 6.25
CA VAL A 138 -0.70 -7.57 5.32
C VAL A 138 0.04 -8.88 5.03
N THR A 139 -0.59 -10.01 5.29
CA THR A 139 0.01 -11.35 5.10
C THR A 139 -0.53 -12.07 3.87
N GLN A 140 -1.77 -11.80 3.47
CA GLN A 140 -2.45 -12.47 2.37
C GLN A 140 -3.62 -11.61 1.88
N ILE A 141 -3.95 -11.74 0.61
CA ILE A 141 -5.16 -11.15 0.01
C ILE A 141 -5.83 -12.26 -0.80
N ASP A 142 -7.10 -12.53 -0.49
CA ASP A 142 -7.89 -13.52 -1.22
C ASP A 142 -8.45 -12.95 -2.54
N PRO A 143 -8.89 -13.82 -3.48
CA PRO A 143 -9.52 -13.39 -4.73
C PRO A 143 -10.78 -12.53 -4.56
N ASP A 144 -11.47 -12.65 -3.41
CA ASP A 144 -12.63 -11.83 -3.06
C ASP A 144 -12.25 -10.50 -2.38
N GLU A 145 -10.96 -10.14 -2.42
CA GLU A 145 -10.36 -8.94 -1.82
C GLU A 145 -10.39 -8.92 -0.29
N THR A 146 -10.59 -10.07 0.36
CA THR A 146 -10.38 -10.18 1.80
C THR A 146 -8.90 -10.05 2.11
N VAL A 147 -8.54 -9.00 2.85
CA VAL A 147 -7.19 -8.70 3.29
C VAL A 147 -6.97 -9.35 4.65
N TYR A 148 -5.96 -10.21 4.75
CA TYR A 148 -5.50 -10.79 6.01
C TYR A 148 -4.27 -10.03 6.48
N PHE A 149 -4.24 -9.71 7.77
CA PHE A 149 -3.13 -8.99 8.37
C PHE A 149 -2.81 -9.53 9.75
N ILE A 150 -1.51 -9.55 10.08
CA ILE A 150 -1.02 -9.88 11.41
C ILE A 150 -0.76 -8.60 12.21
N HIS A 151 -1.21 -8.61 13.46
CA HIS A 151 -1.05 -7.49 14.39
C HIS A 151 -0.97 -7.99 15.83
N HIS A 152 -0.34 -7.21 16.70
CA HIS A 152 -0.42 -7.47 18.13
C HIS A 152 -1.78 -7.01 18.66
N THR A 153 -2.58 -7.93 19.16
CA THR A 153 -3.88 -7.65 19.78
C THR A 153 -4.19 -8.71 20.83
N LYS A 154 -4.98 -8.37 21.85
CA LYS A 154 -5.37 -9.33 22.92
C LYS A 154 -4.13 -9.99 23.57
N GLY A 155 -3.02 -9.25 23.66
CA GLY A 155 -1.76 -9.68 24.28
C GLY A 155 -0.91 -10.67 23.48
N LYS A 156 -1.16 -10.85 22.18
CA LYS A 156 -0.36 -11.70 21.27
C LYS A 156 -0.50 -11.28 19.81
N ASN A 157 0.37 -11.77 18.94
CA ASN A 157 0.31 -11.51 17.50
C ASN A 157 -0.70 -12.46 16.85
N LEU A 158 -1.78 -11.92 16.29
CA LEU A 158 -2.88 -12.68 15.68
C LEU A 158 -3.12 -12.25 14.25
N ILE A 159 -3.63 -13.16 13.44
CA ILE A 159 -4.15 -12.85 12.11
C ILE A 159 -5.61 -12.43 12.26
N SER A 160 -5.93 -11.29 11.67
CA SER A 160 -7.28 -10.77 11.48
C SER A 160 -7.53 -10.59 9.99
N GLN A 161 -8.80 -10.37 9.62
CA GLN A 161 -9.18 -10.12 8.24
C GLN A 161 -10.13 -8.94 8.12
N MET A 162 -10.18 -8.34 6.94
CA MET A 162 -11.16 -7.33 6.58
C MET A 162 -11.47 -7.41 5.08
N ASN A 163 -12.63 -6.90 4.68
CA ASN A 163 -13.00 -6.79 3.28
C ASN A 163 -13.75 -5.47 3.05
N LEU A 164 -13.15 -4.58 2.27
CA LEU A 164 -13.68 -3.24 2.00
C LEU A 164 -14.94 -3.24 1.13
N ASN A 165 -15.18 -4.33 0.38
CA ASN A 165 -16.46 -4.52 -0.34
C ASN A 165 -17.61 -4.87 0.62
N TYR A 166 -17.29 -5.32 1.83
CA TYR A 166 -18.24 -5.71 2.86
C TYR A 166 -17.96 -5.02 4.19
N PRO A 167 -17.84 -3.69 4.24
CA PRO A 167 -17.24 -2.95 5.35
C PRO A 167 -18.10 -2.94 6.62
N THR A 168 -19.29 -3.58 6.59
CA THR A 168 -20.17 -3.70 7.75
C THR A 168 -20.65 -5.10 8.08
N VAL A 169 -20.08 -6.10 7.41
CA VAL A 169 -20.53 -7.49 7.46
C VAL A 169 -19.44 -8.34 8.08
N ALA A 170 -19.72 -9.02 9.20
CA ALA A 170 -18.73 -9.90 9.81
C ALA A 170 -18.54 -11.20 9.00
N MET A 171 -19.63 -11.74 8.45
CA MET A 171 -19.63 -12.98 7.67
C MET A 171 -20.39 -12.83 6.35
N TYR A 172 -19.78 -13.27 5.26
CA TYR A 172 -20.37 -13.32 3.93
C TYR A 172 -20.14 -14.71 3.33
N ASN A 173 -21.18 -15.35 2.80
CA ASN A 173 -21.12 -16.71 2.23
C ASN A 173 -20.38 -17.72 3.13
N ASN A 174 -20.73 -17.76 4.42
CA ASN A 174 -20.12 -18.63 5.44
C ASN A 174 -18.62 -18.41 5.71
N LYS A 175 -18.01 -17.40 5.10
CA LYS A 175 -16.65 -16.94 5.36
C LYS A 175 -16.67 -15.73 6.30
N VAL A 176 -15.78 -15.71 7.28
CA VAL A 176 -15.51 -14.48 8.05
C VAL A 176 -14.78 -13.52 7.13
N VAL A 177 -15.37 -12.35 6.87
CA VAL A 177 -14.78 -11.33 6.00
C VAL A 177 -14.29 -10.11 6.77
N ASN A 178 -14.76 -9.91 8.00
CA ASN A 178 -14.23 -8.88 8.89
C ASN A 178 -14.08 -9.36 10.34
N SER A 179 -12.91 -9.10 10.92
CA SER A 179 -12.60 -9.33 12.33
C SER A 179 -12.83 -8.06 13.15
N TYR A 180 -13.31 -8.22 14.39
CA TYR A 180 -13.43 -7.10 15.32
C TYR A 180 -12.06 -6.70 15.90
N MET A 181 -11.71 -5.41 15.78
CA MET A 181 -10.44 -4.85 16.27
C MET A 181 -10.41 -4.68 17.79
N GLU A 182 -11.56 -4.37 18.41
CA GLU A 182 -11.77 -4.33 19.86
C GLU A 182 -12.96 -5.19 20.30
N LYS A 183 -13.06 -5.46 21.62
CA LYS A 183 -14.29 -6.01 22.21
C LYS A 183 -15.38 -4.93 22.13
N CYS A 184 -16.34 -5.08 21.22
CA CYS A 184 -17.57 -4.30 21.28
C CYS A 184 -18.31 -4.63 22.59
N SER A 185 -18.69 -3.62 23.37
CA SER A 185 -19.61 -3.80 24.50
C SER A 185 -20.96 -4.32 23.97
N LYS A 186 -21.61 -5.23 24.70
CA LYS A 186 -22.87 -5.86 24.28
C LYS A 186 -24.02 -4.85 24.06
N ASP A 187 -23.93 -3.68 24.66
CA ASP A 187 -24.99 -2.66 24.66
C ASP A 187 -24.81 -1.58 23.59
N GLU A 188 -23.75 -1.65 22.78
CA GLU A 188 -23.51 -0.66 21.75
C GLU A 188 -23.39 -1.33 20.37
N ASN A 189 -24.31 -0.99 19.47
CA ASN A 189 -24.31 -1.35 18.05
C ASN A 189 -23.14 -0.69 17.26
N HIS A 190 -21.96 -0.55 17.87
CA HIS A 190 -20.78 0.01 17.21
C HIS A 190 -20.17 -1.02 16.27
N LYS A 191 -20.44 -0.86 14.98
CA LYS A 191 -19.64 -1.43 13.90
C LYS A 191 -18.24 -0.81 13.98
N MET A 192 -17.35 -1.41 14.78
CA MET A 192 -15.94 -1.01 14.86
C MET A 192 -15.16 -1.53 13.64
N LEU A 193 -15.60 -1.12 12.47
CA LEU A 193 -14.92 -1.38 11.20
C LEU A 193 -14.29 -0.04 10.85
N SER A 194 -13.13 0.18 11.48
CA SER A 194 -12.29 1.36 11.36
C SER A 194 -11.95 1.65 9.90
N THR A 195 -11.83 2.92 9.54
CA THR A 195 -11.24 3.35 8.27
C THR A 195 -9.81 2.82 8.19
N CYS A 196 -9.50 2.15 7.09
CA CYS A 196 -8.20 1.56 6.85
C CYS A 196 -7.45 2.42 5.85
N ILE A 197 -6.17 2.68 6.14
CA ILE A 197 -5.25 3.36 5.23
C ILE A 197 -4.04 2.44 5.06
N PHE A 198 -3.54 2.30 3.83
CA PHE A 198 -2.41 1.44 3.50
C PHE A 198 -1.10 2.25 3.38
#